data_AF-A0A5K1GXE1-F1
#
_entry.id   AF-A0A5K1GXE1-F1
#
_cell.length_a   1.000
_cell.length_b   1.000
_cell.length_c   1.000
_cell.angle_alpha   90.00
_cell.angle_beta   90.00
_cell.angle_gamma   90.00
#
_symmetry.space_group_name_H-M   'P 1'
#
loop_
_entity.id
_entity.type
_entity.pdbx_description
1 polymer ?
#
loop_
_entity_poly.entity_id
_entity_poly.type
_entity_poly.pdbx_seq_one_letter_code
_entity_poly.pdbx_strand_id
1 'polypeptide(L)' 'ARVYQIPGSKICSAFLTNNRSREEVNVHFRHRKYFLPPHSISILPDCKTVVFNTAK' A
#
# COMPACT_ATOMS: atom_id res chain seq x y z
N ALA A 1 2.71 5.66 -4.02
CA ALA A 1 2.93 4.22 -3.82
C ALA A 1 4.32 3.86 -4.34
N ARG A 2 5.10 3.09 -3.58
CA ARG A 2 6.38 2.53 -4.06
C ARG A 2 6.15 1.05 -4.40
N VAL A 3 6.58 0.61 -5.58
CA VAL A 3 6.36 -0.75 -6.07
C VAL A 3 7.69 -1.37 -6.48
N TYR A 4 7.90 -2.62 -6.06
CA TYR A 4 9.05 -3.45 -6.39
C TYR A 4 8.53 -4.70 -7.08
N GLN A 5 9.00 -4.99 -8.28
CA GLN A 5 8.57 -6.15 -9.04
C GLN A 5 9.74 -6.70 -9.85
N ILE A 6 9.79 -8.03 -9.99
CA ILE A 6 10.80 -8.70 -10.83
C ILE A 6 10.15 -8.96 -12.19
N PRO A 7 10.60 -8.30 -13.29
CA PRO A 7 10.05 -8.51 -14.63
C PRO A 7 10.13 -9.98 -15.05
N GLY A 8 9.10 -10.49 -15.73
CA GLY A 8 9.04 -11.90 -16.13
C GLY A 8 8.67 -12.88 -15.01
N SER A 9 8.50 -12.41 -13.78
CA SER A 9 8.00 -13.21 -12.65
C SER A 9 6.62 -12.71 -12.16
N LYS A 10 6.02 -13.45 -11.22
CA LYS A 10 4.80 -13.03 -10.49
C LYS A 10 5.12 -12.32 -9.15
N ILE A 11 6.40 -12.06 -8.85
CA ILE A 11 6.82 -11.46 -7.58
C ILE A 11 6.66 -9.93 -7.65
N CYS A 12 5.85 -9.38 -6.73
CA CYS A 12 5.57 -7.96 -6.64
C CYS A 12 5.29 -7.57 -5.19
N SER A 13 5.98 -6.56 -4.67
CA SER A 13 5.71 -5.93 -3.39
C SER A 13 5.41 -4.45 -3.54
N ALA A 14 4.48 -3.91 -2.76
CA ALA A 14 4.11 -2.50 -2.77
C ALA A 14 3.99 -1.92 -1.36
N PHE A 15 4.35 -0.65 -1.26
CA PHE A 15 4.19 0.18 -0.07
C PHE A 15 3.27 1.34 -0.41
N LEU A 16 2.11 1.37 0.24
CA LEU A 16 1.11 2.43 0.08
C LEU A 16 1.22 3.36 1.28
N THR A 17 1.53 4.62 1.04
CA THR A 17 1.83 5.60 2.09
C THR A 17 0.77 6.69 2.10
N ASN A 18 0.31 7.04 3.30
CA ASN A 18 -0.42 8.26 3.54
C ASN A 18 0.45 9.21 4.37
N ASN A 19 0.91 10.30 3.75
CA ASN A 19 1.72 11.31 4.44
C ASN A 19 0.87 12.37 5.16
N ARG A 20 -0.47 12.36 5.02
CA ARG A 20 -1.33 13.33 5.70
C ARG A 20 -1.37 13.02 7.19
N SER A 21 -1.02 14.00 8.02
CA SER A 21 -0.86 13.78 9.46
C SER A 21 -2.18 13.65 10.22
N ARG A 22 -3.30 14.08 9.64
CA ARG A 22 -4.61 14.12 10.33
C ARG A 22 -5.75 13.49 9.53
N GLU A 23 -5.54 13.20 8.27
CA GLU A 23 -6.58 12.74 7.35
C GLU A 23 -6.33 11.29 6.97
N GLU A 24 -7.37 10.49 7.09
CA GLU A 24 -7.44 9.18 6.46
C GLU A 24 -7.67 9.32 4.96
N VAL A 25 -7.11 8.40 4.17
CA VAL A 25 -7.27 8.42 2.72
C VAL A 25 -7.60 7.04 2.17
N ASN A 26 -8.47 7.01 1.17
CA ASN A 26 -8.72 5.82 0.37
C ASN A 26 -7.95 5.95 -0.95
N VAL A 27 -6.86 5.21 -1.09
CA VAL A 27 -6.04 5.22 -2.32
C VAL A 27 -6.50 4.13 -3.28
N HIS A 28 -6.56 4.45 -4.56
CA HIS A 28 -6.74 3.45 -5.61
C HIS A 28 -5.40 2.94 -6.09
N PHE A 29 -5.17 1.64 -5.96
CA PHE A 29 -3.97 0.97 -6.44
C PHE A 29 -4.33 -0.34 -7.14
N ARG A 30 -3.92 -0.50 -8.40
CA ARG A 30 -4.22 -1.68 -9.25
C ARG A 30 -5.70 -2.08 -9.22
N HIS A 31 -6.60 -1.11 -9.42
CA HIS A 31 -8.06 -1.29 -9.46
C HIS A 31 -8.70 -1.70 -8.12
N ARG A 32 -7.98 -1.58 -7.01
CA ARG A 32 -8.48 -1.81 -5.66
C ARG A 32 -8.36 -0.54 -4.83
N LYS A 33 -9.33 -0.33 -3.93
CA LYS A 33 -9.26 0.73 -2.93
C LYS A 33 -8.59 0.20 -1.66
N TYR A 34 -7.67 0.98 -1.11
CA TYR A 34 -7.02 0.70 0.17
C TYR A 34 -7.21 1.88 1.11
N PHE A 35 -7.71 1.58 2.31
CA PHE A 35 -7.79 2.53 3.40
C PHE A 35 -6.43 2.69 4.06
N LEU A 36 -5.99 3.93 4.24
CA LEU A 36 -4.75 4.28 4.93
C LEU A 36 -5.05 5.29 6.04
N PRO A 37 -4.78 4.93 7.32
CA PRO A 37 -4.81 5.88 8.43
C PRO A 37 -3.87 7.08 8.20
N PRO A 38 -4.04 8.19 8.95
CA PRO A 38 -3.10 9.30 8.93
C PRO A 38 -1.67 8.84 9.20
N HIS A 39 -0.70 9.42 8.49
CA HIS A 39 0.74 9.18 8.67
C HIS A 39 1.13 7.68 8.73
N SER A 40 0.63 6.88 7.78
CA SER A 40 0.78 5.42 7.81
C SER A 40 1.34 4.83 6.52
N ILE A 41 1.90 3.63 6.63
CA ILE A 41 2.35 2.81 5.50
C ILE A 41 1.66 1.44 5.58
N SER A 42 0.95 1.05 4.52
CA SER A 42 0.48 -0.32 4.29
C SER A 42 1.46 -1.09 3.42
N ILE A 43 1.79 -2.31 3.84
CA ILE A 43 2.71 -3.22 3.17
C ILE A 43 1.92 -4.33 2.47
N LEU A 44 2.16 -4.47 1.16
CA LEU A 44 1.51 -5.46 0.29
C LEU A 44 2.58 -6.34 -0.38
N PRO A 45 2.94 -7.50 0.18
CA PRO A 45 4.01 -8.35 -0.36
C PRO A 45 3.67 -9.04 -1.68
N ASP A 46 2.40 -8.97 -2.12
CA ASP A 46 1.86 -9.49 -3.37
C ASP A 46 1.26 -8.39 -4.27
N CYS A 47 1.43 -7.11 -3.90
CA CYS A 47 0.79 -5.94 -4.52
C CYS A 47 -0.76 -5.98 -4.55
N LYS A 48 -1.40 -6.81 -3.71
CA LYS A 48 -2.86 -7.01 -3.70
C LYS A 48 -3.48 -7.01 -2.30
N THR A 49 -2.77 -7.53 -1.31
CA THR A 49 -3.28 -7.80 0.03
C THR A 49 -2.43 -7.05 1.04
N VAL A 50 -3.06 -6.24 1.88
CA VAL A 50 -2.36 -5.57 2.98
C VAL A 50 -2.15 -6.61 4.07
N VAL A 51 -0.89 -6.93 4.38
CA VAL A 51 -0.53 -7.85 5.47
C VAL A 51 -0.17 -7.11 6.75
N PHE A 52 0.23 -5.85 6.62
CA PHE A 52 0.59 -5.00 7.74
C PHE A 52 0.34 -3.53 7.40
N ASN A 53 -0.08 -2.75 8.40
CA ASN A 53 -0.11 -1.29 8.33
C ASN A 53 0.52 -0.75 9.62
N THR A 54 1.33 0.31 9.50
CA THR A 54 2.09 0.85 10.64
C THR A 54 1.26 1.58 11.71
N ALA A 55 -0.01 1.87 11.43
CA ALA A 55 -0.90 2.65 12.30
C ALA A 55 -2.23 1.91 12.57
N LYS A 56 -2.28 0.60 12.30
CA LYS A 56 -3.43 -0.26 12.56
C LYS A 56 -3.08 -1.32 13.60
#